data_AF-A0A2V9L2S0-F1
#
_entry.id   AF-A0A2V9L2S0-F1
#
_cell.length_a   1.000
_cell.length_b   1.000
_cell.length_c   1.000
_cell.angle_alpha   90.00
_cell.angle_beta   90.00
_cell.angle_gamma   90.00
#
_symmetry.space_group_name_H-M   'P 1'
#
loop_
_entity.id
_entity.type
_entity.pdbx_description
1 polymer ?
#
loop_
_entity_poly.entity_id
_entity_poly.type
_entity_poly.pdbx_seq_one_letter_code
_entity_poly.pdbx_strand_id
1 'polypeptide(L)' 'MNQLIWALLVIAAVLYLLSGVSRFFKFQIAGHDPTIWWRGSMGLLGFSIALLLWQLLRTHPAR' A
#
# COMPACT_ATOMS: atom_id res chain seq x y z
N MET A 1 13.40 11.73 -4.44
CA MET A 1 12.94 10.82 -3.36
C MET A 1 11.51 11.09 -2.93
N ASN A 2 11.16 12.33 -2.56
CA ASN A 2 9.80 12.68 -2.12
C ASN A 2 8.68 12.25 -3.10
N GLN A 3 8.80 12.63 -4.38
CA GLN A 3 7.81 12.28 -5.41
C GLN A 3 7.66 10.76 -5.61
N LEU A 4 8.74 10.00 -5.40
CA LEU A 4 8.76 8.55 -5.60
C LEU A 4 8.02 7.83 -4.45
N ILE A 5 8.17 8.30 -3.21
CA ILE A 5 7.45 7.79 -2.04
C ILE A 5 5.95 8.10 -2.16
N TRP A 6 5.60 9.31 -2.58
CA TRP A 6 4.20 9.66 -2.84
C TRP A 6 3.58 8.82 -3.97
N ALA A 7 4.30 8.60 -5.06
CA ALA A 7 3.83 7.74 -6.14
C ALA A 7 3.60 6.29 -5.66
N LEU A 8 4.55 5.73 -4.91
CA LEU A 8 4.40 4.41 -4.30
C LEU A 8 3.19 4.33 -3.36
N LEU A 9 2.97 5.36 -2.54
CA LEU A 9 1.85 5.42 -1.62
C LEU A 9 0.50 5.47 -2.35
N VAL A 10 0.40 6.24 -3.44
CA VAL A 10 -0.81 6.29 -4.27
C VAL A 10 -1.07 4.94 -4.94
N ILE A 11 -0.03 4.32 -5.53
CA ILE A 11 -0.17 2.99 -6.15
C ILE A 11 -0.60 1.95 -5.11
N ALA A 12 0.02 1.96 -3.93
CA ALA A 12 -0.33 1.05 -2.85
C ALA A 12 -1.78 1.22 -2.39
N ALA A 13 -2.23 2.48 -2.23
CA ALA A 13 -3.61 2.79 -1.85
C ALA A 13 -4.61 2.31 -2.89
N VAL A 14 -4.34 2.54 -4.18
CA VAL A 14 -5.20 2.06 -5.28
C VAL A 14 -5.26 0.53 -5.29
N LEU A 15 -4.11 -0.15 -5.20
CA LEU A 15 -4.07 -1.62 -5.16
C LEU A 15 -4.81 -2.19 -3.95
N TYR A 16 -4.75 -1.50 -2.80
CA TYR A 16 -5.46 -1.90 -1.60
C TYR A 16 -6.97 -1.77 -1.73
N LEU A 17 -7.44 -0.65 -2.30
CA LEU A 17 -8.86 -0.47 -2.57
C LEU A 17 -9.37 -1.52 -3.56
N LEU A 18 -8.67 -1.72 -4.68
CA LEU A 18 -9.05 -2.72 -5.68
C LEU A 18 -9.07 -4.14 -5.11
N SER A 19 -8.05 -4.50 -4.32
CA SER A 19 -7.99 -5.82 -3.67
C SER A 19 -8.99 -5.97 -2.52
N GLY A 20 -9.33 -4.89 -1.84
CA GLY A 20 -10.36 -4.87 -0.81
C GLY A 20 -11.75 -5.06 -1.40
N VAL A 21 -12.03 -4.38 -2.51
CA VAL A 21 -13.26 -4.54 -3.29
C VAL A 21 -13.36 -5.97 -3.84
N SER A 22 -12.31 -6.50 -4.46
CA SER A 22 -12.33 -7.88 -4.98
C SER A 22 -12.56 -8.91 -3.87
N ARG A 23 -11.99 -8.69 -2.69
CA ARG A 23 -12.25 -9.53 -1.51
C ARG A 23 -13.71 -9.43 -1.02
N PHE A 24 -14.27 -8.23 -0.97
CA PHE A 24 -15.65 -8.03 -0.51
C PHE A 24 -16.67 -8.74 -1.41
N PHE A 25 -16.48 -8.62 -2.72
CA PHE A 25 -17.33 -9.29 -3.72
C PHE A 25 -16.91 -10.73 -4.02
N LYS A 26 -15.87 -11.25 -3.34
CA LYS A 26 -15.28 -12.58 -3.57
C LYS A 26 -14.91 -12.84 -5.04
N PHE A 27 -14.55 -11.80 -5.79
CA PHE A 27 -14.08 -11.94 -7.17
C PHE A 27 -12.69 -12.55 -7.17
N GLN A 28 -12.54 -13.71 -7.81
CA GLN A 28 -11.24 -14.29 -8.07
C GLN A 28 -10.56 -13.50 -9.19
N ILE A 29 -9.43 -12.88 -8.86
CA ILE A 29 -8.58 -12.19 -9.84
C ILE A 29 -7.49 -13.17 -10.25
N ALA A 30 -7.40 -13.44 -11.56
CA ALA A 30 -6.43 -14.36 -12.16
C ALA A 30 -6.48 -15.78 -11.55
N GLY A 31 -7.67 -16.26 -11.15
CA GLY A 31 -7.86 -17.59 -10.57
C GLY A 31 -7.31 -17.78 -9.16
N HIS A 32 -6.80 -16.72 -8.52
CA HIS A 32 -6.29 -16.75 -7.15
C HIS A 32 -7.27 -16.14 -6.16
N ASP A 33 -7.20 -16.62 -4.91
CA ASP A 33 -7.99 -16.10 -3.81
C ASP A 33 -7.78 -14.58 -3.64
N PRO A 34 -8.85 -13.79 -3.58
CA PRO A 34 -8.73 -12.33 -3.43
C PRO A 34 -8.05 -11.93 -2.12
N THR A 35 -8.05 -12.81 -1.12
CA THR A 35 -7.32 -12.63 0.14
C THR A 35 -5.80 -12.51 -0.08
N ILE A 36 -5.23 -13.19 -1.07
CA ILE A 36 -3.78 -13.12 -1.36
C ILE A 36 -3.41 -11.73 -1.87
N TRP A 37 -4.17 -11.22 -2.84
CA TRP A 37 -4.00 -9.87 -3.39
C TRP A 37 -4.20 -8.80 -2.33
N TRP A 38 -5.20 -8.96 -1.47
CA TRP A 38 -5.47 -8.05 -0.37
C TRP A 38 -4.32 -8.01 0.64
N ARG A 39 -3.77 -9.16 1.04
CA ARG A 39 -2.60 -9.22 1.93
C ARG A 39 -1.36 -8.58 1.30
N GLY A 40 -1.11 -8.82 0.01
CA GLY A 40 0.00 -8.18 -0.72
C GLY A 40 -0.14 -6.65 -0.75
N SER A 41 -1.34 -6.15 -1.02
CA SER A 41 -1.63 -4.71 -1.05
C SER A 41 -1.49 -4.04 0.33
N MET A 42 -1.88 -4.71 1.41
CA MET A 42 -1.65 -4.25 2.79
C MET A 42 -0.16 -4.09 3.08
N GLY A 43 0.67 -5.07 2.69
CA GLY A 43 2.11 -5.02 2.88
C GLY A 43 2.75 -3.85 2.13
N LEU A 44 2.33 -3.61 0.89
CA LEU A 44 2.83 -2.52 0.06
C LEU A 44 2.43 -1.14 0.60
N LEU A 45 1.21 -1.02 1.14
CA LEU A 45 0.75 0.19 1.86
C LEU A 45 1.58 0.44 3.11
N GLY A 46 1.74 -0.58 3.96
CA GLY A 46 2.53 -0.49 5.18
C GLY A 46 3.97 -0.08 4.89
N PHE A 47 4.58 -0.66 3.86
CA PHE A 47 5.92 -0.28 3.40
C PHE A 47 6.00 1.17 2.93
N SER A 48 5.04 1.62 2.12
CA SER A 48 5.00 3.00 1.62
C SER A 48 4.82 4.02 2.75
N ILE A 49 3.97 3.70 3.73
CA ILE A 49 3.78 4.52 4.94
C ILE A 49 5.06 4.56 5.77
N ALA A 50 5.74 3.43 5.95
CA ALA A 50 7.01 3.37 6.68
C ALA A 50 8.10 4.23 6.00
N LEU A 51 8.18 4.22 4.67
CA LEU A 51 9.09 5.10 3.93
C LEU A 51 8.75 6.58 4.12
N LEU A 52 7.47 6.94 4.13
CA LEU A 52 7.02 8.31 4.37
C LEU A 52 7.36 8.76 5.80
N LEU A 53 7.08 7.93 6.80
CA LEU A 53 7.42 8.19 8.21
C LEU A 53 8.93 8.34 8.41
N TRP A 54 9.71 7.44 7.82
CA TRP A 54 11.17 7.50 7.87
C TRP A 54 11.70 8.79 7.24
N GLN A 55 11.11 9.24 6.14
CA GLN A 55 11.48 10.51 5.55
C GLN A 55 11.10 11.69 6.44
N LEU A 56 9.90 11.68 7.02
CA LEU A 56 9.40 12.72 7.92
C LEU A 56 10.32 12.87 9.15
N LEU A 57 10.71 11.74 9.77
CA LEU A 57 11.60 11.70 10.92
C LEU A 57 12.99 12.24 10.58
N ARG A 58 13.50 11.98 9.37
CA ARG A 58 14.77 12.55 8.91
C ARG A 58 14.69 14.06 8.67
N THR A 59 13.54 14.57 8.22
CA THR A 59 13.35 16.01 7.98
C THR A 59 13.03 16.81 9.24
N HIS A 60 12.43 16.17 10.25
CA HIS A 60 12.07 16.77 11.53
C HIS A 60 12.54 15.87 12.68
N PRO A 61 13.84 15.90 13.02
CA PRO A 61 14.32 15.17 14.19
C PRO A 61 13.63 15.72 15.44
N ALA A 62 13.05 14.82 16.25
CA ALA A 62 12.53 15.18 17.56
C ALA A 62 13.68 15.80 18.38
N ARG A 63 13.52 17.08 18.74
CA ARG A 63 14.46 17.81 19.59
C ARG A 63 14.41 17.30 21.02
#